data_AF-A0A367M3M2-F1
#
_entry.id   AF-A0A367M3M2-F1
#
_cell.length_a   1.000
_cell.length_b   1.000
_cell.length_c   1.000
_cell.angle_alpha   90.00
_cell.angle_beta   90.00
_cell.angle_gamma   90.00
#
_symmetry.space_group_name_H-M   'P 1'
#
loop_
_entity.id
_entity.type
_entity.pdbx_description
1 polymer ?
#
loop_
_entity_poly.entity_id
_entity_poly.type
_entity_poly.pdbx_seq_one_letter_code
_entity_poly.pdbx_strand_id
1 'polypeptide(L)'
;YKRQGYMGSGDKNSGRFHSNAKDIAYNLTGVDCGLNTFAHEAGHNMGLRHSYEQDLESRSFDPRYAHSGTSEWSRGYGVQGRFATVMAYPHAFGTNKQAPFFANPRLVNAECANQPCGREEHADAVRALNSMATQIADFRPTKVPGTLNPGSGGDTPTPPDLPWCTKAKLGGLLGDGEFASMEGWRAWSGNAQLSLVNVAKGCRDNALLVDVRGFDLLVRPIAPLRAGSGYRLSGKVMLKAANTRETVRMALLSERADGALAYNPAQSVELSVSGNEFSRLEKTFDYRPAADQRNLYVAVWSDSGASLLVDEMNLQEAQAAPPSVPPAPKRIAYDFESGIGGWSGVHASARATRVASAGRLALEAYQRRYAGTGASTSLLGNLEAGRTYAFSADVRVGDGRGSQAMTYAYLYLESQGRPGEYLPLGYKVVENGRWASLRGQVQLPKGPIKRAELMILSGNQQESMFIDNVQLLQK
;
A
#
# COMPACT_ATOMS: atom_id res chain seq x y z
N TYR A 1 4.27 43.30 -16.14
CA TYR A 1 5.50 42.83 -15.48
C TYR A 1 6.54 42.50 -16.55
N LYS A 2 7.72 43.14 -16.50
CA LYS A 2 8.79 42.89 -17.47
C LYS A 2 9.40 41.52 -17.21
N ARG A 3 9.45 40.66 -18.23
CA ARG A 3 10.24 39.44 -18.26
C ARG A 3 11.71 39.85 -18.30
N GLN A 4 12.48 39.46 -17.28
CA GLN A 4 13.92 39.66 -17.26
C GLN A 4 14.55 38.42 -16.63
N GLY A 5 15.11 37.57 -17.48
CA GLY A 5 16.13 36.60 -17.12
C GLY A 5 17.49 37.14 -17.52
N TYR A 6 18.47 37.06 -16.63
CA TYR A 6 19.87 37.24 -16.98
C TYR A 6 20.68 36.16 -16.26
N MET A 7 21.15 35.17 -17.02
CA MET A 7 22.03 34.08 -16.57
C MET A 7 22.80 33.54 -17.79
N GLY A 8 24.08 33.21 -17.59
CA GLY A 8 24.80 32.28 -18.47
C GLY A 8 25.10 32.79 -19.88
N SER A 9 25.41 34.08 -20.07
CA SER A 9 26.09 34.46 -21.32
C SER A 9 27.50 33.89 -21.32
N GLY A 10 27.97 33.54 -22.51
CA GLY A 10 29.33 33.11 -22.78
C GLY A 10 29.75 33.66 -24.12
N ASP A 11 31.06 33.76 -24.36
CA ASP A 11 31.57 34.23 -25.65
C ASP A 11 31.04 33.33 -26.77
N LYS A 12 30.76 33.90 -27.94
CA LYS A 12 30.26 33.14 -29.10
C LYS A 12 31.17 31.93 -29.37
N ASN A 13 30.57 30.75 -29.45
CA ASN A 13 31.25 29.48 -29.73
C ASN A 13 32.30 29.08 -28.68
N SER A 14 32.28 29.68 -27.49
CA SER A 14 33.18 29.28 -26.39
C SER A 14 32.80 27.94 -25.78
N GLY A 15 31.55 27.51 -25.94
CA GLY A 15 31.01 26.34 -25.23
C GLY A 15 31.14 26.48 -23.71
N ARG A 16 31.23 27.70 -23.18
CA ARG A 16 31.41 27.97 -21.75
C ARG A 16 30.65 29.21 -21.31
N PHE A 17 30.17 29.21 -20.08
CA PHE A 17 29.65 30.43 -19.46
C PHE A 17 30.80 31.34 -19.01
N HIS A 18 30.61 32.66 -19.00
CA HIS A 18 31.59 33.55 -18.39
C HIS A 18 31.77 33.20 -16.90
N SER A 19 32.98 33.36 -16.38
CA SER A 19 33.31 32.97 -15.00
C SER A 19 32.50 33.69 -13.92
N ASN A 20 32.06 34.93 -14.21
CA ASN A 20 31.20 35.74 -13.36
C ASN A 20 29.70 35.53 -13.62
N ALA A 21 29.32 34.75 -14.64
CA ALA A 21 27.92 34.60 -15.05
C ALA A 21 27.05 34.08 -13.90
N LYS A 22 27.61 33.25 -13.02
CA LYS A 22 26.96 32.72 -11.81
C LYS A 22 26.54 33.83 -10.85
N ASP A 23 27.31 34.90 -10.71
CA ASP A 23 27.16 35.91 -9.63
C ASP A 23 26.06 36.93 -9.87
N ILE A 24 25.61 37.05 -11.11
CA ILE A 24 24.58 38.00 -11.56
C ILE A 24 23.35 37.28 -12.10
N ALA A 25 23.20 36.04 -11.67
CA ALA A 25 22.39 35.06 -12.34
C ALA A 25 20.99 34.98 -11.70
N TYR A 26 19.95 35.39 -12.41
CA TYR A 26 18.57 35.34 -11.92
C TYR A 26 17.56 35.17 -13.06
N ASN A 27 16.40 34.62 -12.72
CA ASN A 27 15.28 34.48 -13.64
C ASN A 27 13.98 34.82 -12.92
N LEU A 28 13.23 35.77 -13.48
CA LEU A 28 11.95 36.19 -12.96
C LEU A 28 10.88 36.01 -14.05
N THR A 29 10.01 35.03 -13.83
CA THR A 29 8.83 34.77 -14.65
C THR A 29 7.58 35.09 -13.84
N GLY A 30 6.64 35.82 -14.45
CA GLY A 30 5.35 36.08 -13.83
C GLY A 30 4.53 34.79 -13.76
N VAL A 31 3.84 34.58 -12.63
CA VAL A 31 2.99 33.40 -12.41
C VAL A 31 1.90 33.23 -13.48
N ASP A 32 1.47 34.33 -14.10
CA ASP A 32 0.40 34.35 -15.11
C ASP A 32 0.91 34.21 -16.56
N CYS A 33 2.22 34.04 -16.78
CA CYS A 33 2.81 34.01 -18.13
C CYS A 33 2.81 32.61 -18.79
N GLY A 34 2.34 31.58 -18.09
CA GLY A 34 2.21 30.21 -18.60
C GLY A 34 3.54 29.43 -18.71
N LEU A 35 3.43 28.10 -18.84
CA LEU A 35 4.57 27.17 -18.83
C LEU A 35 5.54 27.37 -20.01
N ASN A 36 5.06 27.84 -21.16
CA ASN A 36 5.91 28.09 -22.33
C ASN A 36 6.86 29.27 -22.10
N THR A 37 6.38 30.34 -21.45
CA THR A 37 7.23 31.47 -21.06
C THR A 37 8.25 31.04 -20.02
N PHE A 38 7.87 30.20 -19.06
CA PHE A 38 8.84 29.66 -18.10
C PHE A 38 9.95 28.85 -18.79
N ALA A 39 9.59 27.93 -19.69
CA ALA A 39 10.55 27.15 -20.46
C ALA A 39 11.46 28.04 -21.34
N HIS A 40 10.92 29.10 -21.93
CA HIS A 40 11.66 30.09 -22.71
C HIS A 40 12.74 30.79 -21.86
N GLU A 41 12.35 31.34 -20.72
CA GLU A 41 13.30 32.02 -19.84
C GLU A 41 14.32 31.04 -19.24
N ALA A 42 13.91 29.81 -18.90
CA ALA A 42 14.83 28.76 -18.47
C ALA A 42 15.85 28.39 -19.57
N GLY A 43 15.43 28.39 -20.83
CA GLY A 43 16.31 28.21 -21.98
C GLY A 43 17.41 29.28 -22.03
N HIS A 44 17.07 30.55 -21.79
CA HIS A 44 18.07 31.62 -21.68
C HIS A 44 19.10 31.37 -20.58
N ASN A 45 18.66 30.92 -19.41
CA ASN A 45 19.59 30.60 -18.31
C ASN A 45 20.59 29.50 -18.66
N MET A 46 20.20 28.62 -19.58
CA MET A 46 21.02 27.50 -20.04
C MET A 46 21.86 27.84 -21.27
N GLY A 47 21.94 29.12 -21.65
CA GLY A 47 22.76 29.60 -22.75
C GLY A 47 22.11 29.52 -24.13
N LEU A 48 20.79 29.35 -24.18
CA LEU A 48 20.03 29.47 -25.42
C LEU A 48 19.67 30.92 -25.73
N ARG A 49 19.53 31.21 -27.01
CA ARG A 49 19.19 32.53 -27.53
C ARG A 49 17.99 32.45 -28.47
N HIS A 50 17.48 33.62 -28.83
CA HIS A 50 16.41 33.71 -29.80
C HIS A 50 16.82 33.21 -31.19
N SER A 51 15.83 33.11 -32.08
CA SER A 51 16.08 32.76 -33.48
C SER A 51 16.98 33.77 -34.19
N TYR A 52 17.58 33.33 -35.29
CA TYR A 52 18.45 34.17 -36.09
C TYR A 52 17.70 35.37 -36.70
N GLU A 53 16.47 35.13 -37.13
CA GLU A 53 15.57 36.10 -37.75
C GLU A 53 15.22 37.25 -36.79
N GLN A 54 15.04 36.95 -35.50
CA GLN A 54 14.81 37.96 -34.47
C GLN A 54 16.05 38.81 -34.15
N ASP A 55 17.24 38.21 -34.22
CA ASP A 55 18.48 38.96 -34.00
C ASP A 55 18.68 40.05 -35.08
N LEU A 56 18.12 39.85 -36.27
CA LEU A 56 18.16 40.80 -37.38
C LEU A 56 17.13 41.95 -37.26
N GLU A 57 16.06 41.77 -36.47
CA GLU A 57 14.99 42.77 -36.26
C GLU A 57 15.34 43.83 -35.21
N SER A 58 16.37 43.57 -34.37
CA SER A 58 16.78 44.49 -33.30
C SER A 58 17.58 45.68 -33.84
N ARG A 59 16.96 46.87 -33.86
CA ARG A 59 17.61 48.16 -34.20
C ARG A 59 18.78 48.56 -33.28
N SER A 60 19.02 47.84 -32.19
CA SER A 60 20.09 48.08 -31.21
C SER A 60 21.30 47.16 -31.40
N PHE A 61 21.52 46.71 -32.64
CA PHE A 61 22.60 45.80 -33.02
C PHE A 61 23.98 46.47 -32.92
N ASP A 62 24.60 46.44 -31.74
CA ASP A 62 26.06 46.57 -31.63
C ASP A 62 26.65 45.17 -31.84
N PRO A 63 27.39 44.92 -32.94
CA PRO A 63 27.99 43.61 -33.23
C PRO A 63 28.94 43.10 -32.12
N ARG A 64 29.39 43.98 -31.21
CA ARG A 64 30.26 43.64 -30.08
C ARG A 64 29.49 43.16 -28.85
N TYR A 65 28.20 43.53 -28.73
CA TYR A 65 27.30 43.10 -27.65
C TYR A 65 26.17 42.18 -28.16
N ALA A 66 26.10 42.00 -29.48
CA ALA A 66 25.42 40.88 -30.09
C ALA A 66 26.16 39.61 -29.68
N HIS A 67 25.43 38.63 -29.16
CA HIS A 67 25.83 37.23 -28.96
C HIS A 67 26.22 36.84 -27.53
N SER A 68 25.18 36.37 -26.83
CA SER A 68 25.27 35.66 -25.56
C SER A 68 24.65 34.26 -25.69
N GLY A 69 25.16 33.46 -26.62
CA GLY A 69 24.78 32.05 -26.76
C GLY A 69 26.03 31.20 -26.78
N THR A 70 25.97 30.05 -26.12
CA THR A 70 27.13 29.16 -25.90
C THR A 70 27.68 28.56 -27.19
N SER A 71 26.84 28.50 -28.24
CA SER A 71 27.20 28.03 -29.59
C SER A 71 26.33 28.71 -30.66
N GLU A 72 26.78 28.65 -31.90
CA GLU A 72 26.10 29.26 -33.05
C GLU A 72 24.70 28.69 -33.29
N TRP A 73 24.52 27.41 -33.01
CA TRP A 73 23.24 26.71 -33.14
C TRP A 73 22.37 26.77 -31.87
N SER A 74 22.78 27.45 -30.79
CA SER A 74 22.02 27.55 -29.52
C SER A 74 20.74 28.41 -29.61
N ARG A 75 19.98 28.32 -30.71
CA ARG A 75 18.90 29.24 -31.08
C ARG A 75 17.53 28.58 -31.14
N GLY A 76 16.50 29.40 -31.01
CA GLY A 76 15.18 29.08 -31.53
C GLY A 76 15.16 28.93 -33.05
N TYR A 77 14.20 28.15 -33.54
CA TYR A 77 13.87 27.94 -34.94
C TYR A 77 12.42 28.31 -35.21
N GLY A 78 12.11 28.72 -36.44
CA GLY A 78 10.74 28.89 -36.91
C GLY A 78 10.69 28.85 -38.42
N VAL A 79 9.46 28.75 -38.96
CA VAL A 79 9.20 28.84 -40.40
C VAL A 79 8.08 29.81 -40.66
N GLN A 80 8.32 30.72 -41.61
CA GLN A 80 7.42 31.83 -41.95
C GLN A 80 5.99 31.35 -42.20
N GLY A 81 5.04 31.97 -41.50
CA GLY A 81 3.62 31.66 -41.53
C GLY A 81 3.22 30.31 -40.91
N ARG A 82 4.16 29.50 -40.39
CA ARG A 82 3.90 28.14 -39.92
C ARG A 82 4.00 28.00 -38.41
N PHE A 83 5.20 28.13 -37.85
CA PHE A 83 5.43 27.98 -36.41
C PHE A 83 6.74 28.63 -35.97
N ALA A 84 6.88 28.83 -34.66
CA ALA A 84 8.11 29.16 -33.98
C ALA A 84 8.30 28.25 -32.77
N THR A 85 9.50 27.75 -32.54
CA THR A 85 9.86 26.94 -31.35
C THR A 85 9.96 27.80 -30.09
N VAL A 86 10.09 27.20 -28.90
CA VAL A 86 10.03 27.89 -27.60
C VAL A 86 10.91 29.14 -27.56
N MET A 87 12.15 29.06 -28.02
CA MET A 87 13.09 30.19 -28.00
C MET A 87 12.88 31.20 -29.12
N ALA A 88 12.01 30.92 -30.09
CA ALA A 88 11.70 31.80 -31.20
C ALA A 88 10.40 32.57 -30.92
N TYR A 89 10.38 33.87 -31.22
CA TYR A 89 9.15 34.65 -31.16
C TYR A 89 8.29 34.38 -32.40
N PRO A 90 7.03 33.98 -32.23
CA PRO A 90 6.12 33.73 -33.36
C PRO A 90 6.01 34.89 -34.35
N HIS A 91 6.06 36.15 -33.88
CA HIS A 91 5.89 37.33 -34.75
C HIS A 91 7.02 37.52 -35.77
N ALA A 92 8.27 37.15 -35.44
CA ALA A 92 9.39 37.23 -36.39
C ALA A 92 9.26 36.22 -37.55
N PHE A 93 8.39 35.21 -37.35
CA PHE A 93 8.02 34.23 -38.36
C PHE A 93 6.60 34.44 -38.88
N GLY A 94 5.98 35.60 -38.65
CA GLY A 94 4.64 35.92 -39.15
C GLY A 94 3.58 34.89 -38.74
N THR A 95 3.72 34.27 -37.57
CA THR A 95 2.82 33.23 -37.08
C THR A 95 2.41 33.50 -35.64
N ASN A 96 1.30 32.90 -35.21
CA ASN A 96 0.88 32.86 -33.81
C ASN A 96 1.13 31.48 -33.19
N LYS A 97 1.56 30.49 -33.98
CA LYS A 97 1.79 29.13 -33.52
C LYS A 97 3.16 29.00 -32.88
N GLN A 98 3.17 28.76 -31.57
CA GLN A 98 4.40 28.46 -30.83
C GLN A 98 4.48 26.97 -30.52
N ALA A 99 5.38 26.27 -31.18
CA ALA A 99 5.66 24.87 -30.91
C ALA A 99 6.36 24.75 -29.54
N PRO A 100 5.87 23.91 -28.61
CA PRO A 100 6.38 23.79 -27.25
C PRO A 100 7.67 22.95 -27.17
N PHE A 101 8.54 23.06 -28.18
CA PHE A 101 9.81 22.36 -28.25
C PHE A 101 10.97 23.35 -28.32
N PHE A 102 12.09 23.02 -27.67
CA PHE A 102 13.37 23.61 -28.05
C PHE A 102 13.75 23.13 -29.45
N ALA A 103 14.46 23.98 -30.20
CA ALA A 103 14.81 23.66 -31.58
C ALA A 103 15.61 22.35 -31.66
N ASN A 104 15.12 21.40 -32.47
CA ASN A 104 15.67 20.07 -32.61
C ASN A 104 15.49 19.58 -34.07
N PRO A 105 16.56 19.56 -34.88
CA PRO A 105 16.50 19.12 -36.28
C PRO A 105 16.11 17.64 -36.44
N ARG A 106 16.28 16.83 -35.40
CA ARG A 106 15.94 15.40 -35.40
C ARG A 106 14.49 15.13 -34.99
N LEU A 107 13.77 16.15 -34.54
CA LEU A 107 12.37 16.04 -34.14
C LEU A 107 11.46 16.51 -35.28
N VAL A 108 10.65 15.60 -35.84
CA VAL A 108 9.58 15.95 -36.77
C VAL A 108 8.25 15.83 -36.03
N ASN A 109 7.46 16.90 -36.01
CA ASN A 109 6.21 16.94 -35.23
C ASN A 109 5.15 17.84 -35.87
N ALA A 110 3.87 17.54 -35.63
CA ALA A 110 2.73 18.32 -36.11
C ALA A 110 2.74 19.77 -35.62
N GLU A 111 3.27 20.04 -34.41
CA GLU A 111 3.45 21.40 -33.91
C GLU A 111 4.47 22.20 -34.72
N CYS A 112 5.41 21.50 -35.33
CA CYS A 112 6.37 22.03 -36.28
C CYS A 112 5.91 21.83 -37.73
N ALA A 113 4.60 21.81 -37.98
CA ALA A 113 4.01 21.62 -39.32
C ALA A 113 4.49 20.34 -40.04
N ASN A 114 4.71 19.25 -39.28
CA ASN A 114 5.19 17.95 -39.78
C ASN A 114 6.53 18.01 -40.52
N GLN A 115 7.36 19.00 -40.20
CA GLN A 115 8.75 19.12 -40.65
C GLN A 115 9.68 19.20 -39.42
N PRO A 116 11.00 19.13 -39.61
CA PRO A 116 11.95 19.27 -38.52
C PRO A 116 11.69 20.53 -37.67
N CYS A 117 11.70 20.36 -36.35
CA CYS A 117 11.58 21.41 -35.35
C CYS A 117 12.88 22.18 -35.14
N GLY A 118 13.80 22.15 -36.09
CA GLY A 118 15.12 22.79 -36.00
C GLY A 118 15.87 22.67 -37.31
N ARG A 119 17.03 23.31 -37.40
CA ARG A 119 17.94 23.20 -38.54
C ARG A 119 19.34 22.86 -38.05
N GLU A 120 19.92 21.80 -38.57
CA GLU A 120 21.25 21.34 -38.17
C GLU A 120 22.29 22.44 -38.36
N GLU A 121 23.21 22.57 -37.40
CA GLU A 121 24.25 23.61 -37.31
C GLU A 121 23.76 25.08 -37.32
N HIS A 122 22.45 25.32 -37.29
CA HIS A 122 21.87 26.67 -37.40
C HIS A 122 20.87 27.02 -36.29
N ALA A 123 20.05 26.05 -35.90
CA ALA A 123 19.07 26.15 -34.81
C ALA A 123 18.82 24.74 -34.24
N ASP A 124 19.75 24.32 -33.38
CA ASP A 124 19.76 23.04 -32.66
C ASP A 124 20.01 23.32 -31.16
N ALA A 125 19.00 23.91 -30.54
CA ALA A 125 19.02 24.23 -29.12
C ALA A 125 19.22 22.98 -28.25
N VAL A 126 18.68 21.82 -28.65
CA VAL A 126 18.85 20.57 -27.91
C VAL A 126 20.31 20.13 -27.87
N ARG A 127 21.02 20.18 -29.00
CA ARG A 127 22.47 19.90 -29.02
C ARG A 127 23.24 20.87 -28.13
N ALA A 128 22.90 22.16 -28.19
CA ALA A 128 23.55 23.16 -27.35
C ALA A 128 23.35 22.89 -25.85
N LEU A 129 22.12 22.62 -25.42
CA LEU A 129 21.82 22.24 -24.03
C LEU A 129 22.59 21.00 -23.59
N ASN A 130 22.62 19.96 -24.42
CA ASN A 130 23.36 18.73 -24.12
C ASN A 130 24.87 18.98 -24.01
N SER A 131 25.45 19.83 -24.86
CA SER A 131 26.87 20.18 -24.78
C SER A 131 27.23 21.00 -23.54
N MET A 132 26.27 21.74 -22.99
CA MET A 132 26.45 22.57 -21.79
C MET A 132 25.98 21.88 -20.51
N ALA A 133 25.43 20.65 -20.59
CA ALA A 133 24.71 20.00 -19.51
C ALA A 133 25.50 19.94 -18.19
N THR A 134 26.78 19.58 -18.25
CA THR A 134 27.66 19.55 -17.07
C THR A 134 27.85 20.93 -16.46
N GLN A 135 28.12 21.95 -17.27
CA GLN A 135 28.30 23.31 -16.79
C GLN A 135 27.01 23.94 -16.25
N ILE A 136 25.85 23.56 -16.80
CA ILE A 136 24.53 23.96 -16.30
C ILE A 136 24.27 23.29 -14.94
N ALA A 137 24.57 21.99 -14.81
CA ALA A 137 24.44 21.26 -13.55
C ALA A 137 25.35 21.81 -12.45
N ASP A 138 26.57 22.23 -12.81
CA ASP A 138 27.57 22.77 -11.90
C ASP A 138 27.49 24.30 -11.72
N PHE A 139 26.55 24.97 -12.40
CA PHE A 139 26.51 26.43 -12.54
C PHE A 139 26.44 27.18 -11.20
N ARG A 140 25.75 26.59 -10.23
CA ARG A 140 25.75 27.00 -8.82
C ARG A 140 25.88 25.76 -7.96
N PRO A 141 26.69 25.79 -6.89
CA PRO A 141 26.77 24.67 -5.96
C PRO A 141 25.38 24.45 -5.34
N THR A 142 24.84 23.26 -5.54
CA THR A 142 23.57 22.83 -4.97
C THR A 142 23.67 22.93 -3.45
N LYS A 143 22.99 23.91 -2.83
CA LYS A 143 22.83 24.00 -1.36
C LYS A 143 21.72 23.07 -0.85
N VAL A 144 21.65 21.91 -1.48
CA VAL A 144 20.93 20.71 -1.07
C VAL A 144 21.87 19.57 -1.45
N PRO A 145 22.18 18.59 -0.58
CA PRO A 145 23.23 17.59 -0.84
C PRO A 145 22.92 16.85 -2.15
N GLY A 146 23.77 17.03 -3.17
CA GLY A 146 23.49 16.66 -4.55
C GLY A 146 23.80 15.21 -4.91
N THR A 147 23.03 14.67 -5.86
CA THR A 147 23.27 13.42 -6.59
C THR A 147 24.01 13.72 -7.90
N LEU A 148 25.11 13.00 -8.18
CA LEU A 148 25.86 13.09 -9.45
C LEU A 148 25.34 12.08 -10.48
N ASN A 149 25.30 12.47 -11.76
CA ASN A 149 25.03 11.59 -12.91
C ASN A 149 26.36 11.19 -13.60
N PRO A 150 26.54 9.93 -14.05
CA PRO A 150 27.82 9.43 -14.55
C PRO A 150 27.97 9.54 -16.07
N GLY A 151 29.17 9.94 -16.55
CA GLY A 151 29.59 9.65 -17.92
C GLY A 151 30.70 10.53 -18.51
N SER A 152 31.95 10.38 -18.08
CA SER A 152 33.10 10.25 -19.00
C SER A 152 34.33 9.83 -18.20
N GLY A 153 35.00 8.76 -18.65
CA GLY A 153 36.15 8.16 -17.98
C GLY A 153 37.34 9.09 -17.78
N GLY A 154 38.04 8.85 -16.69
CA GLY A 154 39.29 9.50 -16.30
C GLY A 154 39.54 9.21 -14.82
N ASP A 155 40.50 8.32 -14.54
CA ASP A 155 40.85 7.79 -13.21
C ASP A 155 40.79 8.84 -12.09
N THR A 156 39.82 8.71 -11.20
CA THR A 156 39.80 9.41 -9.89
C THR A 156 39.14 8.46 -8.86
N PRO A 157 39.63 8.39 -7.61
CA PRO A 157 39.23 7.34 -6.67
C PRO A 157 37.74 7.42 -6.35
N THR A 158 37.05 6.28 -6.45
CA THR A 158 35.62 6.11 -6.15
C THR A 158 35.30 6.69 -4.77
N PRO A 159 34.37 7.66 -4.63
CA PRO A 159 33.85 8.05 -3.33
C PRO A 159 33.27 6.81 -2.64
N PRO A 160 33.41 6.66 -1.32
CA PRO A 160 32.92 5.48 -0.62
C PRO A 160 31.40 5.38 -0.79
N ASP A 161 30.93 4.22 -1.27
CA ASP A 161 29.52 3.89 -1.38
C ASP A 161 28.83 4.17 -0.03
N LEU A 162 27.77 4.97 -0.05
CA LEU A 162 26.96 5.18 1.16
C LEU A 162 26.44 3.84 1.66
N PRO A 163 26.53 3.55 2.97
CA PRO A 163 25.95 2.33 3.51
C PRO A 163 24.43 2.34 3.31
N TRP A 164 23.86 1.15 3.11
CA TRP A 164 22.41 0.97 3.10
C TRP A 164 21.80 1.47 4.41
N CYS A 165 20.65 2.14 4.30
CA CYS A 165 19.89 2.53 5.48
C CYS A 165 19.50 1.29 6.29
N THR A 166 19.66 1.35 7.62
CA THR A 166 19.20 0.28 8.49
C THR A 166 17.67 0.23 8.46
N LYS A 167 17.13 -0.76 7.74
CA LYS A 167 15.71 -1.05 7.65
C LYS A 167 15.44 -2.49 8.07
N ALA A 168 14.20 -2.77 8.48
CA ALA A 168 13.77 -4.14 8.69
C ALA A 168 13.70 -4.84 7.34
N LYS A 169 14.52 -5.88 7.14
CA LYS A 169 14.55 -6.63 5.88
C LYS A 169 13.15 -7.15 5.56
N LEU A 170 12.63 -6.83 4.38
CA LEU A 170 11.42 -7.45 3.88
C LEU A 170 11.66 -8.94 3.66
N GLY A 171 11.02 -9.76 4.49
CA GLY A 171 10.85 -11.19 4.26
C GLY A 171 9.53 -11.45 3.54
N GLY A 172 9.51 -12.41 2.61
CA GLY A 172 8.29 -12.73 1.88
C GLY A 172 8.50 -13.61 0.66
N LEU A 173 7.42 -13.78 -0.10
CA LEU A 173 7.33 -14.50 -1.37
C LEU A 173 7.63 -13.59 -2.58
N LEU A 174 7.82 -12.29 -2.35
CA LEU A 174 8.15 -11.31 -3.36
C LEU A 174 9.66 -10.98 -3.30
N GLY A 175 10.36 -11.16 -4.41
CA GLY A 175 11.78 -10.80 -4.53
C GLY A 175 11.97 -9.32 -4.84
N ASP A 176 13.08 -8.74 -4.33
CA ASP A 176 13.54 -7.37 -4.60
C ASP A 176 12.48 -6.29 -4.35
N GLY A 177 11.73 -6.44 -3.25
CA GLY A 177 10.70 -5.49 -2.83
C GLY A 177 11.23 -4.21 -2.17
N GLU A 178 12.47 -4.25 -1.66
CA GLU A 178 13.22 -3.09 -1.14
C GLU A 178 13.95 -2.33 -2.24
N PHE A 179 13.85 -2.79 -3.49
CA PHE A 179 14.49 -2.21 -4.67
C PHE A 179 16.00 -1.98 -4.49
N ALA A 180 16.65 -2.97 -3.88
CA ALA A 180 18.10 -3.02 -3.87
C ALA A 180 18.65 -3.08 -5.31
N SER A 181 17.89 -3.73 -6.19
CA SER A 181 18.04 -3.71 -7.64
C SER A 181 16.68 -3.49 -8.34
N MET A 182 16.55 -3.89 -9.61
CA MET A 182 15.26 -3.93 -10.34
C MET A 182 14.91 -5.36 -10.78
N GLU A 183 15.45 -6.38 -10.11
CA GLU A 183 15.46 -7.74 -10.61
C GLU A 183 14.05 -8.36 -10.66
N GLY A 184 13.63 -8.68 -11.88
CA GLY A 184 12.36 -9.34 -12.19
C GLY A 184 11.14 -8.42 -12.17
N TRP A 185 11.29 -7.16 -11.76
CA TRP A 185 10.26 -6.14 -11.97
C TRP A 185 10.24 -5.70 -13.42
N ARG A 186 9.05 -5.54 -14.00
CA ARG A 186 8.89 -5.12 -15.40
C ARG A 186 7.60 -4.34 -15.61
N ALA A 187 7.62 -3.48 -16.63
CA ALA A 187 6.42 -2.91 -17.20
C ALA A 187 5.68 -3.99 -18.00
N TRP A 188 4.38 -4.17 -17.78
CA TRP A 188 3.60 -5.24 -18.43
C TRP A 188 3.52 -5.03 -19.96
N SER A 189 3.19 -3.81 -20.36
CA SER A 189 2.92 -3.43 -21.75
C SER A 189 4.13 -2.78 -22.43
N GLY A 190 5.21 -2.53 -21.69
CA GLY A 190 6.42 -1.86 -22.18
C GLY A 190 6.27 -0.35 -22.36
N ASN A 191 5.18 0.24 -21.86
CA ASN A 191 4.88 1.67 -21.91
C ASN A 191 5.47 2.44 -20.72
N ALA A 192 6.10 1.76 -19.77
CA ALA A 192 6.80 2.38 -18.64
C ALA A 192 8.31 2.14 -18.67
N GLN A 193 9.08 3.19 -18.38
CA GLN A 193 10.52 3.11 -18.14
C GLN A 193 10.78 2.95 -16.64
N LEU A 194 11.59 1.95 -16.27
CA LEU A 194 11.93 1.66 -14.88
C LEU A 194 13.34 2.16 -14.53
N SER A 195 13.49 2.78 -13.36
CA SER A 195 14.79 3.23 -12.85
C SER A 195 14.78 3.32 -11.33
N LEU A 196 15.92 3.11 -10.67
CA LEU A 196 16.05 3.28 -9.23
C LEU A 196 16.36 4.73 -8.86
N VAL A 197 15.70 5.23 -7.82
CA VAL A 197 15.89 6.57 -7.26
C VAL A 197 16.15 6.44 -5.77
N ASN A 198 17.25 7.01 -5.29
CA ASN A 198 17.50 7.07 -3.85
C ASN A 198 16.57 8.08 -3.17
N VAL A 199 15.82 7.64 -2.16
CA VAL A 199 14.80 8.42 -1.43
C VAL A 199 15.22 8.82 -0.02
N ALA A 200 16.28 8.22 0.55
CA ALA A 200 16.79 8.59 1.87
C ALA A 200 17.87 9.69 1.85
N LYS A 201 18.05 10.33 3.01
CA LYS A 201 19.10 11.31 3.28
C LYS A 201 20.17 10.68 4.18
N GLY A 202 21.43 10.67 3.73
CA GLY A 202 22.59 10.23 4.53
C GLY A 202 22.87 8.73 4.55
N CYS A 203 22.07 7.93 3.85
CA CYS A 203 22.28 6.50 3.59
C CYS A 203 21.58 6.12 2.27
N ARG A 204 21.85 4.92 1.74
CA ARG A 204 21.20 4.44 0.52
C ARG A 204 19.89 3.73 0.83
N ASP A 205 18.83 4.18 0.17
CA ASP A 205 17.49 3.62 0.21
C ASP A 205 16.79 3.92 -1.12
N ASN A 206 16.58 2.90 -1.94
CA ASN A 206 16.06 3.11 -3.27
C ASN A 206 14.55 2.89 -3.31
N ALA A 207 13.86 3.69 -4.11
CA ALA A 207 12.54 3.40 -4.62
C ALA A 207 12.63 3.15 -6.14
N LEU A 208 11.73 2.34 -6.67
CA LEU A 208 11.56 2.16 -8.11
C LEU A 208 10.68 3.28 -8.68
N LEU A 209 11.25 4.07 -9.58
CA LEU A 209 10.50 4.98 -10.44
C LEU A 209 9.92 4.19 -11.63
N VAL A 210 8.61 4.28 -11.79
CA VAL A 210 7.84 3.77 -12.92
C VAL A 210 7.38 4.97 -13.74
N ASP A 211 8.10 5.29 -14.81
CA ASP A 211 7.78 6.42 -15.66
C ASP A 211 6.90 6.01 -16.84
N VAL A 212 5.59 6.21 -16.69
CA VAL A 212 4.57 5.67 -17.59
C VAL A 212 4.28 6.65 -18.73
N ARG A 213 4.11 6.13 -19.94
CA ARG A 213 3.60 6.86 -21.11
C ARG A 213 2.23 6.30 -21.52
N GLY A 214 1.16 6.97 -21.13
CA GLY A 214 -0.21 6.48 -21.33
C GLY A 214 -0.65 5.62 -20.16
N PHE A 215 -0.63 4.30 -20.31
CA PHE A 215 -0.98 3.37 -19.23
C PHE A 215 -0.07 2.16 -19.25
N ASP A 216 0.37 1.74 -18.05
CA ASP A 216 1.05 0.47 -17.86
C ASP A 216 0.88 -0.02 -16.41
N LEU A 217 1.17 -1.30 -16.21
CA LEU A 217 1.25 -1.93 -14.90
C LEU A 217 2.71 -2.24 -14.60
N LEU A 218 3.18 -1.86 -13.41
CA LEU A 218 4.39 -2.44 -12.87
C LEU A 218 4.04 -3.83 -12.33
N VAL A 219 4.73 -4.86 -12.81
CA VAL A 219 4.49 -6.25 -12.39
C VAL A 219 5.77 -6.95 -11.95
N ARG A 220 5.61 -7.92 -11.04
CA ARG A 220 6.63 -8.90 -10.68
C ARG A 220 6.02 -10.30 -10.72
N PRO A 221 6.54 -11.24 -11.55
CA PRO A 221 6.10 -12.63 -11.50
C PRO A 221 6.40 -13.22 -10.13
N ILE A 222 5.47 -14.01 -9.59
CA ILE A 222 5.63 -14.72 -8.33
C ILE A 222 5.36 -16.22 -8.51
N ALA A 223 5.90 -17.02 -7.61
CA ALA A 223 5.57 -18.44 -7.55
C ALA A 223 4.07 -18.64 -7.26
N PRO A 224 3.48 -19.77 -7.69
CA PRO A 224 2.11 -20.10 -7.35
C PRO A 224 1.88 -20.08 -5.83
N LEU A 225 0.74 -19.50 -5.43
CA LEU A 225 0.30 -19.44 -4.04
C LEU A 225 -0.63 -20.61 -3.71
N ARG A 226 -0.71 -20.98 -2.43
CA ARG A 226 -1.61 -22.03 -1.96
C ARG A 226 -3.04 -21.50 -1.89
N ALA A 227 -3.94 -22.09 -2.68
CA ALA A 227 -5.36 -21.74 -2.65
C ALA A 227 -5.93 -21.92 -1.23
N GLY A 228 -6.75 -20.96 -0.81
CA GLY A 228 -7.36 -20.92 0.53
C GLY A 228 -6.42 -20.52 1.67
N SER A 229 -5.13 -20.30 1.42
CA SER A 229 -4.20 -19.79 2.43
C SER A 229 -4.28 -18.26 2.54
N GLY A 230 -4.03 -17.72 3.73
CA GLY A 230 -4.02 -16.28 3.99
C GLY A 230 -2.71 -15.62 3.56
N TYR A 231 -2.81 -14.47 2.90
CA TYR A 231 -1.68 -13.67 2.45
C TYR A 231 -1.87 -12.19 2.81
N ARG A 232 -0.76 -11.49 3.00
CA ARG A 232 -0.72 -10.03 3.13
C ARG A 232 0.12 -9.44 2.01
N LEU A 233 -0.50 -8.55 1.24
CA LEU A 233 0.13 -7.74 0.20
C LEU A 233 0.25 -6.31 0.71
N SER A 234 1.46 -5.76 0.71
CA SER A 234 1.75 -4.40 1.17
C SER A 234 2.76 -3.71 0.26
N GLY A 235 2.73 -2.37 0.22
CA GLY A 235 3.70 -1.57 -0.52
C GLY A 235 3.57 -0.09 -0.20
N LYS A 236 4.64 0.69 -0.43
CA LYS A 236 4.63 2.15 -0.36
C LYS A 236 4.64 2.72 -1.76
N VAL A 237 3.80 3.72 -2.02
CA VAL A 237 3.74 4.37 -3.32
C VAL A 237 3.58 5.88 -3.17
N MET A 238 4.06 6.63 -4.16
CA MET A 238 3.91 8.08 -4.27
C MET A 238 3.73 8.42 -5.76
N LEU A 239 2.94 9.43 -6.09
CA LEU A 239 2.91 9.95 -7.47
C LEU A 239 4.23 10.67 -7.78
N LYS A 240 4.75 10.52 -9.00
CA LYS A 240 5.96 11.25 -9.43
C LYS A 240 5.74 12.77 -9.42
N ALA A 241 4.53 13.23 -9.74
CA ALA A 241 4.20 14.65 -9.82
C ALA A 241 3.77 15.22 -8.46
N ALA A 242 4.55 16.15 -7.92
CA ALA A 242 4.21 16.84 -6.68
C ALA A 242 2.86 17.58 -6.77
N ASN A 243 2.19 17.73 -5.62
CA ASN A 243 0.89 18.41 -5.46
C ASN A 243 -0.25 17.82 -6.31
N THR A 244 -0.13 16.56 -6.71
CA THR A 244 -1.19 15.80 -7.38
C THR A 244 -1.78 14.74 -6.45
N ARG A 245 -2.99 14.26 -6.77
CA ARG A 245 -3.67 13.15 -6.08
C ARG A 245 -4.40 12.28 -7.08
N GLU A 246 -4.34 10.97 -6.86
CA GLU A 246 -5.02 9.99 -7.71
C GLU A 246 -5.22 8.66 -6.98
N THR A 247 -6.11 7.81 -7.50
CA THR A 247 -6.27 6.43 -7.05
C THR A 247 -5.16 5.54 -7.63
N VAL A 248 -4.43 4.89 -6.74
CA VAL A 248 -3.46 3.84 -7.07
C VAL A 248 -3.99 2.51 -6.56
N ARG A 249 -3.81 1.46 -7.36
CA ARG A 249 -4.24 0.09 -7.07
C ARG A 249 -3.04 -0.83 -6.97
N MET A 250 -3.14 -1.81 -6.07
CA MET A 250 -2.20 -2.91 -5.94
C MET A 250 -2.96 -4.23 -5.76
N ALA A 251 -2.58 -5.25 -6.53
CA ALA A 251 -3.32 -6.51 -6.60
C ALA A 251 -2.44 -7.72 -6.95
N LEU A 252 -2.99 -8.92 -6.72
CA LEU A 252 -2.54 -10.12 -7.42
C LEU A 252 -3.22 -10.19 -8.79
N LEU A 253 -2.41 -10.19 -9.85
CA LEU A 253 -2.86 -10.25 -11.23
C LEU A 253 -2.61 -11.65 -11.78
N SER A 254 -3.68 -12.31 -12.22
CA SER A 254 -3.65 -13.63 -12.84
C SER A 254 -3.70 -13.48 -14.35
N GLU A 255 -2.76 -14.12 -15.05
CA GLU A 255 -2.85 -14.33 -16.49
C GLU A 255 -3.47 -15.72 -16.70
N ARG A 256 -4.62 -15.76 -17.36
CA ARG A 256 -5.35 -17.00 -17.66
C ARG A 256 -4.76 -17.70 -18.89
N ALA A 257 -5.18 -18.93 -19.14
CA ALA A 257 -4.75 -19.71 -20.30
C ALA A 257 -5.01 -19.02 -21.65
N ASP A 258 -6.03 -18.16 -21.74
CA ASP A 258 -6.36 -17.35 -22.93
C ASP A 258 -5.52 -16.06 -23.06
N GLY A 259 -4.57 -15.83 -22.14
CA GLY A 259 -3.73 -14.63 -22.09
C GLY A 259 -4.42 -13.41 -21.47
N ALA A 260 -5.70 -13.51 -21.08
CA ALA A 260 -6.39 -12.41 -20.43
C ALA A 260 -5.90 -12.20 -19.00
N LEU A 261 -5.74 -10.94 -18.64
CA LEU A 261 -5.43 -10.54 -17.28
C LEU A 261 -6.71 -10.39 -16.46
N ALA A 262 -6.70 -10.95 -15.26
CA ALA A 262 -7.78 -10.84 -14.30
C ALA A 262 -7.21 -10.61 -12.90
N TYR A 263 -7.91 -9.81 -12.10
CA TYR A 263 -7.65 -9.72 -10.67
C TYR A 263 -8.98 -9.80 -9.91
N ASN A 264 -8.92 -10.22 -8.66
CA ASN A 264 -10.09 -10.27 -7.79
C ASN A 264 -10.11 -9.03 -6.90
N PRO A 265 -11.13 -8.16 -6.98
CA PRO A 265 -11.24 -6.97 -6.13
C PRO A 265 -11.12 -7.27 -4.62
N ALA A 266 -11.61 -8.43 -4.16
CA ALA A 266 -11.52 -8.84 -2.76
C ALA A 266 -10.08 -9.10 -2.28
N GLN A 267 -9.15 -9.33 -3.20
CA GLN A 267 -7.72 -9.59 -2.97
C GLN A 267 -6.83 -8.40 -3.45
N SER A 268 -7.44 -7.23 -3.62
CA SER A 268 -6.77 -6.00 -4.06
C SER A 268 -6.96 -4.87 -3.05
N VAL A 269 -6.13 -3.84 -3.16
CA VAL A 269 -6.25 -2.59 -2.40
C VAL A 269 -6.14 -1.41 -3.35
N GLU A 270 -6.95 -0.39 -3.08
CA GLU A 270 -6.91 0.91 -3.75
C GLU A 270 -6.79 2.01 -2.68
N LEU A 271 -6.09 3.09 -3.01
CA LEU A 271 -5.92 4.25 -2.12
C LEU A 271 -5.76 5.53 -2.93
N SER A 272 -6.27 6.65 -2.43
CA SER A 272 -5.93 7.99 -2.95
C SER A 272 -4.54 8.40 -2.45
N VAL A 273 -3.57 8.39 -3.36
CA VAL A 273 -2.15 8.65 -3.13
C VAL A 273 -1.80 10.07 -3.58
N SER A 274 -0.89 10.72 -2.87
CA SER A 274 -0.36 12.03 -3.24
C SER A 274 1.03 11.93 -3.87
N GLY A 275 1.45 12.99 -4.57
CA GLY A 275 2.84 13.14 -5.01
C GLY A 275 3.78 13.82 -4.02
N ASN A 276 3.33 14.03 -2.78
CA ASN A 276 4.08 14.77 -1.77
C ASN A 276 4.68 13.87 -0.69
N GLU A 277 4.13 12.67 -0.50
CA GLU A 277 4.59 11.70 0.49
C GLU A 277 4.27 10.26 0.07
N PHE A 278 5.06 9.30 0.54
CA PHE A 278 4.77 7.88 0.35
C PHE A 278 3.57 7.48 1.18
N SER A 279 2.60 6.86 0.53
CA SER A 279 1.40 6.28 1.14
C SER A 279 1.53 4.76 1.16
N ARG A 280 1.14 4.12 2.28
CA ARG A 280 1.15 2.66 2.41
C ARG A 280 -0.18 2.07 1.92
N LEU A 281 -0.11 1.17 0.93
CA LEU A 281 -1.21 0.30 0.55
C LEU A 281 -1.00 -1.06 1.22
N GLU A 282 -2.05 -1.61 1.80
CA GLU A 282 -1.99 -2.94 2.42
C GLU A 282 -3.34 -3.65 2.37
N LYS A 283 -3.30 -4.96 2.10
CA LYS A 283 -4.45 -5.86 2.21
C LYS A 283 -4.02 -7.21 2.75
N THR A 284 -4.82 -7.76 3.65
CA THR A 284 -4.79 -9.18 3.99
C THR A 284 -6.02 -9.87 3.37
N PHE A 285 -5.82 -11.04 2.77
CA PHE A 285 -6.87 -11.80 2.07
C PHE A 285 -6.57 -13.29 2.06
N ASP A 286 -7.60 -14.13 1.90
CA ASP A 286 -7.43 -15.54 1.56
C ASP A 286 -7.30 -15.68 0.05
N TYR A 287 -6.26 -16.40 -0.38
CA TYR A 287 -5.96 -16.51 -1.79
C TYR A 287 -6.98 -17.38 -2.52
N ARG A 288 -7.64 -16.78 -3.51
CA ARG A 288 -8.56 -17.48 -4.43
C ARG A 288 -8.04 -17.32 -5.85
N PRO A 289 -7.49 -18.37 -6.48
CA PRO A 289 -6.96 -18.28 -7.84
C PRO A 289 -8.09 -18.00 -8.84
N ALA A 290 -7.75 -17.36 -9.95
CA ALA A 290 -8.66 -17.26 -11.09
C ALA A 290 -8.85 -18.65 -11.73
N ALA A 291 -10.00 -18.87 -12.37
CA ALA A 291 -10.20 -20.05 -13.22
C ALA A 291 -9.13 -20.07 -14.34
N ASP A 292 -8.54 -21.23 -14.59
CA ASP A 292 -7.51 -21.45 -15.62
C ASP A 292 -6.30 -20.52 -15.52
N GLN A 293 -5.93 -20.12 -14.30
CA GLN A 293 -4.73 -19.32 -14.05
C GLN A 293 -3.46 -20.05 -14.49
N ARG A 294 -2.67 -19.39 -15.35
CA ARG A 294 -1.38 -19.88 -15.85
C ARG A 294 -0.22 -19.20 -15.13
N ASN A 295 -0.22 -17.87 -15.07
CA ASN A 295 0.83 -17.09 -14.41
C ASN A 295 0.22 -16.17 -13.35
N LEU A 296 1.04 -15.80 -12.36
CA LEU A 296 0.64 -14.93 -11.26
C LEU A 296 1.68 -13.83 -11.06
N TYR A 297 1.18 -12.62 -10.83
CA TYR A 297 2.00 -11.43 -10.63
C TYR A 297 1.51 -10.65 -9.41
N VAL A 298 2.45 -10.00 -8.72
CA VAL A 298 2.11 -8.79 -7.95
C VAL A 298 2.12 -7.62 -8.92
N ALA A 299 1.09 -6.79 -8.91
CA ALA A 299 0.92 -5.65 -9.81
C ALA A 299 0.55 -4.37 -9.05
N VAL A 300 1.04 -3.23 -9.55
CA VAL A 300 0.67 -1.88 -9.08
C VAL A 300 0.52 -0.93 -10.28
N TRP A 301 -0.51 -0.08 -10.25
CA TRP A 301 -0.80 0.90 -11.30
C TRP A 301 -1.65 2.05 -10.75
N SER A 302 -1.64 3.20 -11.43
CA SER A 302 -2.60 4.28 -11.19
C SER A 302 -3.76 4.18 -12.18
N ASP A 303 -4.97 4.61 -11.78
CA ASP A 303 -6.16 4.50 -12.61
C ASP A 303 -6.07 5.32 -13.91
N SER A 304 -5.33 6.43 -13.90
CA SER A 304 -5.06 7.27 -15.07
C SER A 304 -3.80 6.87 -15.86
N GLY A 305 -2.93 6.04 -15.27
CA GLY A 305 -1.61 5.74 -15.81
C GLY A 305 -0.53 6.77 -15.48
N ALA A 306 -0.69 7.54 -14.41
CA ALA A 306 0.32 8.43 -13.88
C ALA A 306 1.58 7.67 -13.41
N SER A 307 2.74 8.30 -13.59
CA SER A 307 4.03 7.77 -13.12
C SER A 307 4.11 7.68 -11.59
N LEU A 308 4.71 6.60 -11.10
CA LEU A 308 4.76 6.25 -9.67
C LEU A 308 6.20 6.11 -9.17
N LEU A 309 6.44 6.45 -7.91
CA LEU A 309 7.53 5.90 -7.12
C LEU A 309 6.96 4.78 -6.25
N VAL A 310 7.63 3.63 -6.24
CA VAL A 310 7.21 2.43 -5.54
C VAL A 310 8.36 1.97 -4.65
N ASP A 311 8.07 1.70 -3.38
CA ASP A 311 9.05 1.23 -2.41
C ASP A 311 8.42 0.18 -1.48
N GLU A 312 9.25 -0.63 -0.84
CA GLU A 312 8.90 -1.61 0.18
C GLU A 312 7.72 -2.54 -0.20
N MET A 313 7.74 -3.04 -1.44
CA MET A 313 6.73 -3.98 -1.92
C MET A 313 6.92 -5.34 -1.25
N ASN A 314 5.87 -5.90 -0.67
CA ASN A 314 5.95 -7.19 -0.02
C ASN A 314 4.69 -8.02 -0.25
N LEU A 315 4.91 -9.31 -0.49
CA LEU A 315 3.88 -10.32 -0.39
C LEU A 315 4.37 -11.37 0.60
N GLN A 316 3.66 -11.55 1.68
CA GLN A 316 3.99 -12.57 2.68
C GLN A 316 2.80 -13.50 2.84
N GLU A 317 3.07 -14.77 3.15
CA GLU A 317 2.07 -15.57 3.85
C GLU A 317 1.67 -14.74 5.07
N ALA A 318 0.38 -14.43 5.18
CA ALA A 318 -0.09 -13.85 6.41
C ALA A 318 0.16 -14.96 7.42
N GLN A 319 1.19 -14.82 8.26
CA GLN A 319 1.20 -15.52 9.54
C GLN A 319 -0.17 -15.25 10.09
N ALA A 320 -0.99 -16.32 10.15
CA ALA A 320 -2.44 -16.22 10.12
C ALA A 320 -2.81 -15.01 10.98
N ALA A 321 -3.46 -14.00 10.38
CA ALA A 321 -4.29 -13.16 11.24
C ALA A 321 -5.04 -14.18 12.09
N PRO A 322 -4.96 -14.14 13.44
CA PRO A 322 -5.70 -15.10 14.25
C PRO A 322 -7.11 -15.08 13.64
N PRO A 323 -7.59 -16.24 13.16
CA PRO A 323 -8.68 -16.32 12.18
C PRO A 323 -9.73 -15.30 12.57
N SER A 324 -10.23 -14.48 11.63
CA SER A 324 -11.32 -13.56 11.95
C SER A 324 -12.33 -14.35 12.76
N VAL A 325 -12.42 -14.08 14.08
CA VAL A 325 -13.12 -14.98 14.99
C VAL A 325 -14.51 -15.08 14.39
N PRO A 326 -14.95 -16.28 13.96
CA PRO A 326 -16.29 -16.43 13.40
C PRO A 326 -17.24 -15.69 14.31
N PRO A 327 -18.15 -14.84 13.79
CA PRO A 327 -19.06 -14.12 14.66
C PRO A 327 -19.66 -15.14 15.63
N ALA A 328 -19.58 -14.82 16.93
CA ALA A 328 -20.04 -15.68 17.99
C ALA A 328 -21.39 -16.30 17.58
N PRO A 329 -21.53 -17.63 17.63
CA PRO A 329 -22.72 -18.28 17.12
C PRO A 329 -23.94 -17.73 17.87
N LYS A 330 -24.99 -17.36 17.13
CA LYS A 330 -26.25 -16.88 17.73
C LYS A 330 -26.87 -17.93 18.66
N ARG A 331 -26.57 -19.21 18.46
CA ARG A 331 -26.98 -20.34 19.28
C ARG A 331 -25.78 -21.24 19.57
N ILE A 332 -25.49 -21.44 20.85
CA ILE A 332 -24.55 -22.45 21.35
C ILE A 332 -25.40 -23.56 21.97
N ALA A 333 -25.20 -24.81 21.57
CA ALA A 333 -25.97 -25.93 22.12
C ALA A 333 -25.12 -27.20 22.26
N TYR A 334 -25.42 -27.99 23.30
CA TYR A 334 -24.80 -29.28 23.58
C TYR A 334 -25.88 -30.30 23.95
N ASP A 335 -26.06 -31.32 23.10
CA ASP A 335 -26.94 -32.47 23.29
C ASP A 335 -26.15 -33.77 23.65
N PHE A 336 -24.82 -33.71 23.61
CA PHE A 336 -23.88 -34.78 23.98
C PHE A 336 -23.97 -36.09 23.18
N GLU A 337 -24.80 -36.16 22.14
CA GLU A 337 -24.97 -37.35 21.28
C GLU A 337 -23.71 -37.74 20.52
N SER A 338 -22.84 -36.76 20.26
CA SER A 338 -21.54 -36.94 19.62
C SER A 338 -20.36 -36.98 20.62
N GLY A 339 -20.66 -37.09 21.91
CA GLY A 339 -19.67 -37.06 23.00
C GLY A 339 -19.68 -35.74 23.79
N ILE A 340 -18.81 -35.65 24.80
CA ILE A 340 -18.83 -34.52 25.76
C ILE A 340 -18.17 -33.24 25.26
N GLY A 341 -17.49 -33.25 24.12
CA GLY A 341 -16.82 -32.08 23.56
C GLY A 341 -15.82 -31.45 24.53
N GLY A 342 -15.80 -30.11 24.59
CA GLY A 342 -14.91 -29.31 25.45
C GLY A 342 -15.30 -29.25 26.93
N TRP A 343 -16.24 -30.09 27.38
CA TRP A 343 -16.66 -30.11 28.77
C TRP A 343 -15.67 -30.87 29.66
N SER A 344 -15.44 -30.33 30.85
CA SER A 344 -14.56 -30.91 31.86
C SER A 344 -15.22 -30.86 33.24
N GLY A 345 -14.75 -31.68 34.18
CA GLY A 345 -15.29 -31.70 35.53
C GLY A 345 -14.67 -30.62 36.42
N VAL A 346 -15.50 -29.88 37.14
CA VAL A 346 -15.07 -28.88 38.14
C VAL A 346 -14.89 -29.61 39.47
N HIS A 347 -13.63 -29.90 39.83
CA HIS A 347 -13.26 -30.82 40.92
C HIS A 347 -14.02 -32.16 40.88
N ALA A 348 -14.25 -32.62 39.65
CA ALA A 348 -14.95 -33.85 39.29
C ALA A 348 -14.28 -34.44 38.04
N SER A 349 -14.60 -35.69 37.72
CA SER A 349 -14.29 -36.31 36.43
C SER A 349 -15.50 -36.14 35.49
N ALA A 350 -15.28 -36.04 34.18
CA ALA A 350 -16.35 -35.88 33.18
C ALA A 350 -16.30 -37.00 32.14
N ARG A 351 -17.46 -37.55 31.75
CA ARG A 351 -17.57 -38.55 30.67
C ARG A 351 -18.96 -38.52 30.02
N ALA A 352 -19.07 -39.08 28.82
CA ALA A 352 -20.37 -39.37 28.22
C ALA A 352 -21.03 -40.54 28.96
N THR A 353 -22.33 -40.49 29.16
CA THR A 353 -23.13 -41.55 29.78
C THR A 353 -24.41 -41.82 28.99
N ARG A 354 -25.04 -42.99 29.21
CA ARG A 354 -26.35 -43.31 28.62
C ARG A 354 -27.54 -42.87 29.47
N VAL A 355 -27.28 -42.28 30.64
CA VAL A 355 -28.30 -41.68 31.48
C VAL A 355 -28.59 -40.29 30.92
N ALA A 356 -29.51 -40.20 29.96
CA ALA A 356 -29.82 -38.97 29.22
C ALA A 356 -31.24 -38.45 29.51
N SER A 357 -31.46 -37.15 29.29
CA SER A 357 -32.77 -36.49 29.37
C SER A 357 -33.52 -36.68 28.06
N ALA A 358 -32.80 -36.54 26.94
CA ALA A 358 -33.26 -36.83 25.60
C ALA A 358 -32.15 -37.58 24.83
N GLY A 359 -32.50 -38.23 23.71
CA GLY A 359 -31.52 -38.95 22.91
C GLY A 359 -30.91 -40.17 23.64
N ARG A 360 -29.65 -40.47 23.35
CA ARG A 360 -28.92 -41.65 23.83
C ARG A 360 -27.83 -41.29 24.83
N LEU A 361 -27.27 -40.09 24.79
CA LEU A 361 -26.12 -39.70 25.60
C LEU A 361 -26.34 -38.39 26.34
N ALA A 362 -25.71 -38.27 27.50
CA ALA A 362 -25.59 -37.03 28.25
C ALA A 362 -24.19 -36.91 28.87
N LEU A 363 -23.89 -35.75 29.45
CA LEU A 363 -22.67 -35.51 30.20
C LEU A 363 -22.83 -35.95 31.66
N GLU A 364 -21.94 -36.80 32.16
CA GLU A 364 -21.84 -37.17 33.57
C GLU A 364 -20.60 -36.53 34.19
N ALA A 365 -20.80 -35.71 35.22
CA ALA A 365 -19.78 -35.31 36.17
C ALA A 365 -19.81 -36.26 37.38
N TYR A 366 -18.78 -37.07 37.56
CA TYR A 366 -18.68 -38.12 38.58
C TYR A 366 -17.42 -37.95 39.44
N GLN A 367 -17.26 -38.75 40.50
CA GLN A 367 -16.17 -38.58 41.48
C GLN A 367 -16.12 -37.16 42.07
N ARG A 368 -17.30 -36.60 42.36
CA ARG A 368 -17.51 -35.23 42.85
C ARG A 368 -17.09 -35.12 44.32
N ARG A 369 -15.88 -34.62 44.59
CA ARG A 369 -15.26 -34.66 45.94
C ARG A 369 -15.71 -33.55 46.89
N TYR A 370 -16.30 -32.48 46.39
CA TYR A 370 -16.68 -31.29 47.17
C TYR A 370 -18.09 -30.80 46.78
N ALA A 371 -18.69 -29.96 47.62
CA ALA A 371 -19.89 -29.22 47.25
C ALA A 371 -19.52 -28.14 46.22
N GLY A 372 -20.44 -27.80 45.32
CA GLY A 372 -20.18 -26.85 44.23
C GLY A 372 -19.31 -27.41 43.12
N THR A 373 -19.34 -28.73 42.95
CA THR A 373 -18.68 -29.45 41.86
C THR A 373 -19.68 -29.83 40.78
N GLY A 374 -19.20 -30.06 39.57
CA GLY A 374 -20.06 -30.34 38.42
C GLY A 374 -19.23 -30.36 37.16
N ALA A 375 -19.72 -29.72 36.10
CA ALA A 375 -18.99 -29.61 34.85
C ALA A 375 -18.95 -28.18 34.33
N SER A 376 -17.93 -27.88 33.53
CA SER A 376 -17.80 -26.61 32.87
C SER A 376 -17.23 -26.74 31.47
N THR A 377 -17.47 -25.73 30.65
CA THR A 377 -16.84 -25.57 29.33
C THR A 377 -16.49 -24.11 29.10
N SER A 378 -15.36 -23.89 28.42
CA SER A 378 -15.00 -22.57 27.94
C SER A 378 -15.93 -22.14 26.81
N LEU A 379 -16.42 -20.91 26.91
CA LEU A 379 -17.17 -20.20 25.86
C LEU A 379 -16.37 -19.02 25.29
N LEU A 380 -15.06 -18.94 25.60
CA LEU A 380 -14.19 -17.90 25.06
C LEU A 380 -14.19 -17.95 23.52
N GLY A 381 -14.43 -16.81 22.88
CA GLY A 381 -14.57 -16.71 21.42
C GLY A 381 -15.97 -17.06 20.88
N ASN A 382 -16.83 -17.68 21.69
CA ASN A 382 -18.20 -18.04 21.30
C ASN A 382 -19.27 -17.05 21.82
N LEU A 383 -18.88 -16.00 22.54
CA LEU A 383 -19.77 -14.97 23.07
C LEU A 383 -19.39 -13.58 22.55
N GLU A 384 -20.40 -12.76 22.28
CA GLU A 384 -20.23 -11.37 21.84
C GLU A 384 -20.48 -10.42 23.02
N ALA A 385 -19.49 -9.58 23.33
CA ALA A 385 -19.58 -8.60 24.40
C ALA A 385 -20.74 -7.62 24.18
N GLY A 386 -21.39 -7.20 25.26
CA GLY A 386 -22.53 -6.28 25.18
C GLY A 386 -23.83 -6.91 24.68
N ARG A 387 -23.90 -8.23 24.42
CA ARG A 387 -25.14 -8.95 24.05
C ARG A 387 -25.80 -9.62 25.24
N THR A 388 -27.10 -9.89 25.08
CA THR A 388 -27.91 -10.70 25.99
C THR A 388 -27.96 -12.14 25.51
N TYR A 389 -27.83 -13.10 26.43
CA TYR A 389 -27.99 -14.54 26.16
C TYR A 389 -29.05 -15.14 27.09
N ALA A 390 -29.96 -15.94 26.51
CA ALA A 390 -30.88 -16.81 27.24
C ALA A 390 -30.25 -18.19 27.42
N PHE A 391 -30.25 -18.71 28.64
CA PHE A 391 -29.68 -20.00 29.00
C PHE A 391 -30.77 -21.03 29.33
N SER A 392 -30.55 -22.28 28.94
CA SER A 392 -31.26 -23.45 29.46
C SER A 392 -30.37 -24.69 29.53
N ALA A 393 -30.65 -25.61 30.45
CA ALA A 393 -30.04 -26.94 30.51
C ALA A 393 -30.94 -27.90 31.29
N ASP A 394 -30.94 -29.19 30.95
CA ASP A 394 -31.51 -30.24 31.77
C ASP A 394 -30.44 -30.81 32.70
N VAL A 395 -30.79 -30.97 33.97
CA VAL A 395 -29.88 -31.50 35.00
C VAL A 395 -30.57 -32.56 35.84
N ARG A 396 -29.80 -33.56 36.26
CA ARG A 396 -30.19 -34.62 37.19
C ARG A 396 -29.03 -34.88 38.13
N VAL A 397 -29.28 -35.11 39.41
CA VAL A 397 -28.22 -35.44 40.39
C VAL A 397 -28.56 -36.77 41.04
N GLY A 398 -27.57 -37.65 41.15
CA GLY A 398 -27.71 -38.95 41.78
C GLY A 398 -28.52 -39.97 40.96
N ASP A 399 -28.64 -41.17 41.51
CA ASP A 399 -29.37 -42.30 40.92
C ASP A 399 -30.77 -42.50 41.49
N GLY A 400 -31.21 -41.61 42.40
CA GLY A 400 -32.50 -41.67 43.11
C GLY A 400 -32.37 -41.96 44.61
N ARG A 401 -31.15 -42.19 45.13
CA ARG A 401 -30.89 -42.45 46.56
C ARG A 401 -30.50 -41.16 47.29
N GLY A 402 -31.47 -40.26 47.49
CA GLY A 402 -31.32 -39.01 48.26
C GLY A 402 -32.60 -38.17 48.20
N SER A 403 -32.72 -37.11 49.00
CA SER A 403 -33.93 -36.27 49.01
C SER A 403 -33.90 -35.23 47.89
N GLN A 404 -32.94 -34.31 47.91
CA GLN A 404 -32.85 -33.20 46.96
C GLN A 404 -31.40 -32.73 46.81
N ALA A 405 -31.08 -32.11 45.66
CA ALA A 405 -29.79 -31.49 45.40
C ALA A 405 -30.00 -30.06 44.86
N MET A 406 -29.26 -29.10 45.42
CA MET A 406 -29.18 -27.76 44.82
C MET A 406 -28.37 -27.83 43.54
N THR A 407 -28.89 -27.29 42.45
CA THR A 407 -28.20 -27.15 41.16
C THR A 407 -28.21 -25.70 40.72
N TYR A 408 -27.11 -25.24 40.14
CA TYR A 408 -26.98 -23.87 39.70
C TYR A 408 -26.03 -23.75 38.52
N ALA A 409 -26.28 -22.74 37.70
CA ALA A 409 -25.46 -22.40 36.57
C ALA A 409 -24.92 -20.97 36.71
N TYR A 410 -23.63 -20.80 36.42
CA TYR A 410 -22.96 -19.51 36.36
C TYR A 410 -22.22 -19.37 35.03
N LEU A 411 -22.12 -18.13 34.55
CA LEU A 411 -21.10 -17.74 33.59
C LEU A 411 -20.01 -16.98 34.33
N TYR A 412 -18.84 -17.59 34.52
CA TYR A 412 -17.68 -16.89 35.02
C TYR A 412 -17.04 -16.06 33.88
N LEU A 413 -16.89 -14.76 34.09
CA LEU A 413 -16.46 -13.83 33.05
C LEU A 413 -15.32 -12.92 33.55
N GLU A 414 -14.24 -12.84 32.79
CA GLU A 414 -13.18 -11.84 32.96
C GLU A 414 -13.11 -10.94 31.72
N SER A 415 -13.13 -9.62 31.90
CA SER A 415 -13.08 -8.63 30.81
C SER A 415 -11.98 -7.59 31.06
N GLN A 416 -11.49 -6.91 30.02
CA GLN A 416 -10.44 -5.91 30.18
C GLN A 416 -10.87 -4.78 31.15
N GLY A 417 -10.08 -4.58 32.20
CA GLY A 417 -10.32 -3.54 33.21
C GLY A 417 -11.36 -3.91 34.28
N ARG A 418 -11.82 -5.16 34.35
CA ARG A 418 -12.72 -5.65 35.41
C ARG A 418 -12.21 -6.96 36.03
N PRO A 419 -12.34 -7.15 37.35
CA PRO A 419 -12.05 -8.44 37.99
C PRO A 419 -13.03 -9.51 37.48
N GLY A 420 -12.65 -10.79 37.63
CA GLY A 420 -13.52 -11.92 37.26
C GLY A 420 -14.77 -11.97 38.12
N GLU A 421 -15.92 -12.18 37.49
CA GLU A 421 -17.24 -12.16 38.13
C GLU A 421 -18.06 -13.41 37.76
N TYR A 422 -18.89 -13.89 38.68
CA TYR A 422 -19.84 -14.98 38.45
C TYR A 422 -21.21 -14.41 38.14
N LEU A 423 -21.62 -14.51 36.88
CA LEU A 423 -22.94 -14.06 36.43
C LEU A 423 -23.96 -15.21 36.58
N PRO A 424 -25.01 -15.08 37.39
CA PRO A 424 -25.98 -16.15 37.61
C PRO A 424 -26.82 -16.42 36.34
N LEU A 425 -26.89 -17.68 35.94
CA LEU A 425 -27.69 -18.14 34.80
C LEU A 425 -28.94 -18.91 35.21
N GLY A 426 -28.97 -19.50 36.40
CA GLY A 426 -30.12 -20.23 36.91
C GLY A 426 -29.80 -20.98 38.19
N TYR A 427 -30.83 -21.22 38.99
CA TYR A 427 -30.75 -21.98 40.24
C TYR A 427 -32.02 -22.81 40.39
N LYS A 428 -31.88 -24.07 40.82
CA LYS A 428 -33.02 -24.94 41.12
C LYS A 428 -32.62 -26.04 42.09
N VAL A 429 -33.48 -26.32 43.05
CA VAL A 429 -33.41 -27.54 43.85
C VAL A 429 -34.07 -28.66 43.06
N VAL A 430 -33.33 -29.73 42.79
CA VAL A 430 -33.81 -30.88 42.00
C VAL A 430 -33.99 -32.09 42.92
N GLU A 431 -35.06 -32.85 42.68
CA GLU A 431 -35.22 -34.15 43.33
C GLU A 431 -34.16 -35.13 42.79
N ASN A 432 -33.56 -35.90 43.69
CA ASN A 432 -32.51 -36.83 43.31
C ASN A 432 -33.04 -37.88 42.33
N GLY A 433 -32.23 -38.20 41.32
CA GLY A 433 -32.59 -39.16 40.28
C GLY A 433 -33.63 -38.69 39.28
N ARG A 434 -34.10 -37.44 39.35
CA ARG A 434 -35.05 -36.86 38.38
C ARG A 434 -34.40 -35.72 37.57
N TRP A 435 -34.79 -35.64 36.31
CA TRP A 435 -34.40 -34.54 35.42
C TRP A 435 -35.22 -33.29 35.72
N ALA A 436 -34.56 -32.13 35.66
CA ALA A 436 -35.19 -30.83 35.77
C ALA A 436 -34.47 -29.80 34.91
N SER A 437 -35.21 -28.85 34.33
CA SER A 437 -34.58 -27.78 33.55
C SER A 437 -34.18 -26.58 34.43
N LEU A 438 -32.95 -26.11 34.23
CA LEU A 438 -32.43 -24.80 34.65
C LEU A 438 -32.63 -23.79 33.52
N ARG A 439 -32.99 -22.54 33.85
CA ARG A 439 -33.17 -21.46 32.89
C ARG A 439 -32.79 -20.10 33.48
N GLY A 440 -32.38 -19.18 32.62
CA GLY A 440 -32.24 -17.76 32.96
C GLY A 440 -31.66 -16.94 31.81
N GLN A 441 -31.20 -15.74 32.11
CA GLN A 441 -30.72 -14.79 31.12
C GLN A 441 -29.61 -13.93 31.71
N VAL A 442 -28.61 -13.60 30.90
CA VAL A 442 -27.50 -12.74 31.28
C VAL A 442 -27.23 -11.70 30.20
N GLN A 443 -26.96 -10.46 30.61
CA GLN A 443 -26.45 -9.40 29.75
C GLN A 443 -24.95 -9.29 29.95
N LEU A 444 -24.16 -9.49 28.89
CA LEU A 444 -22.72 -9.40 28.97
C LEU A 444 -22.27 -7.93 29.02
N PRO A 445 -21.23 -7.60 29.81
CA PRO A 445 -20.62 -6.28 29.78
C PRO A 445 -20.02 -5.97 28.39
N LYS A 446 -19.90 -4.69 28.07
CA LYS A 446 -19.16 -4.24 26.88
C LYS A 446 -17.66 -4.33 27.15
N GLY A 447 -16.88 -4.57 26.09
CA GLY A 447 -15.42 -4.66 26.15
C GLY A 447 -14.89 -6.07 25.86
N PRO A 448 -13.60 -6.22 25.57
CA PRO A 448 -13.04 -7.51 25.16
C PRO A 448 -13.05 -8.51 26.33
N ILE A 449 -13.60 -9.69 26.05
CA ILE A 449 -13.67 -10.83 26.97
C ILE A 449 -12.32 -11.55 26.95
N LYS A 450 -11.72 -11.75 28.12
CA LYS A 450 -10.48 -12.49 28.31
C LYS A 450 -10.72 -13.96 28.67
N ARG A 451 -11.81 -14.22 29.41
CA ARG A 451 -12.22 -15.56 29.84
C ARG A 451 -13.73 -15.60 29.98
N ALA A 452 -14.34 -16.69 29.51
CA ALA A 452 -15.75 -16.99 29.70
C ALA A 452 -15.89 -18.50 29.93
N GLU A 453 -16.37 -18.90 31.11
CA GLU A 453 -16.55 -20.30 31.48
C GLU A 453 -18.01 -20.52 31.90
N LEU A 454 -18.73 -21.37 31.18
CA LEU A 454 -20.04 -21.84 31.61
C LEU A 454 -19.85 -22.96 32.62
N MET A 455 -20.41 -22.79 33.82
CA MET A 455 -20.31 -23.77 34.91
C MET A 455 -21.71 -24.22 35.30
N ILE A 456 -21.95 -25.53 35.33
CA ILE A 456 -23.18 -26.13 35.84
C ILE A 456 -22.78 -27.04 36.99
N LEU A 457 -23.23 -26.68 38.19
CA LEU A 457 -22.71 -27.20 39.44
C LEU A 457 -23.86 -27.67 40.33
N SER A 458 -23.51 -28.52 41.31
CA SER A 458 -24.43 -28.98 42.33
C SER A 458 -23.82 -28.89 43.72
N GLY A 459 -24.66 -28.58 44.70
CA GLY A 459 -24.30 -28.55 46.11
C GLY A 459 -24.10 -29.92 46.75
N ASN A 460 -24.60 -31.00 46.12
CA ASN A 460 -24.45 -32.35 46.68
C ASN A 460 -23.04 -32.91 46.43
N GLN A 461 -22.51 -33.69 47.37
CA GLN A 461 -21.19 -34.33 47.29
C GLN A 461 -21.34 -35.80 46.89
N GLN A 462 -20.30 -36.40 46.31
CA GLN A 462 -20.15 -37.83 45.97
C GLN A 462 -21.07 -38.38 44.86
N GLU A 463 -22.29 -37.88 44.72
CA GLU A 463 -23.21 -38.30 43.66
C GLU A 463 -22.82 -37.76 42.29
N SER A 464 -22.98 -38.57 41.26
CA SER A 464 -22.84 -38.11 39.88
C SER A 464 -23.91 -37.07 39.54
N MET A 465 -23.52 -36.07 38.76
CA MET A 465 -24.42 -35.09 38.16
C MET A 465 -24.48 -35.33 36.66
N PHE A 466 -25.69 -35.40 36.12
CA PHE A 466 -25.98 -35.60 34.72
C PHE A 466 -26.51 -34.30 34.12
N ILE A 467 -26.01 -33.93 32.95
CA ILE A 467 -26.29 -32.66 32.27
C ILE A 467 -26.61 -32.97 30.81
N ASP A 468 -27.68 -32.37 30.30
CA ASP A 468 -28.16 -32.59 28.94
C ASP A 468 -28.83 -31.33 28.37
N ASN A 469 -29.04 -31.28 27.05
CA ASN A 469 -29.76 -30.22 26.33
C ASN A 469 -29.35 -28.78 26.72
N VAL A 470 -28.05 -28.53 26.84
CA VAL A 470 -27.53 -27.21 27.23
C VAL A 470 -27.65 -26.26 26.05
N GLN A 471 -28.16 -25.04 26.26
CA GLN A 471 -28.28 -24.04 25.22
C GLN A 471 -28.05 -22.62 25.75
N LEU A 472 -27.32 -21.81 24.96
CA LEU A 472 -27.32 -20.35 25.05
C LEU A 472 -27.80 -19.77 23.71
N LEU A 473 -28.80 -18.90 23.76
CA LEU A 473 -29.36 -18.21 22.59
C LEU A 473 -29.18 -16.70 22.75
N GLN A 474 -28.49 -16.07 21.80
CA GLN A 474 -28.36 -14.61 21.73
C GLN A 474 -29.74 -13.99 21.42
N LYS A 475 -30.15 -13.00 22.22
CA LYS A 475 -31.40 -12.26 22.02
C LYS A 475 -31.23 -11.05 21.11
#